data_AF-A0A2M7BF56-F1
#
_entry.id   AF-A0A2M7BF56-F1
#
_cell.length_a   1.000
_cell.length_b   1.000
_cell.length_c   1.000
_cell.angle_alpha   90.00
_cell.angle_beta   90.00
_cell.angle_gamma   90.00
#
_symmetry.space_group_name_H-M   'P 1'
#
loop_
_entity.id
_entity.type
_entity.pdbx_description
1 polymer ?
#
loop_
_entity_poly.entity_id
_entity_poly.type
_entity_poly.pdbx_seq_one_letter_code
_entity_poly.pdbx_strand_id
1 'polypeptide(L)' 'HFGRRYRAIAYNARGYPPSDVPEAISFYSQNRAADDIVSVLDHLGIGRA' A
#
# COMPACT_ATOMS: atom_id res chain seq x y z
N HIS A 1 7.87 19.41 0.71
CA HIS A 1 7.64 19.14 -0.74
C HIS A 1 8.48 17.94 -1.20
N PHE A 2 7.99 16.71 -1.03
CA PHE A 2 8.76 15.49 -1.36
C PHE A 2 8.72 15.11 -2.84
N GLY A 3 7.63 15.42 -3.56
CA GLY A 3 7.46 15.09 -4.98
C GLY A 3 8.45 15.74 -5.96
N ARG A 4 9.32 16.66 -5.50
CA ARG A 4 10.38 17.27 -6.32
C ARG A 4 11.65 16.42 -6.41
N ARG A 5 11.86 15.51 -5.44
CA ARG A 5 13.09 14.70 -5.31
C ARG A 5 12.80 13.21 -5.28
N TYR A 6 11.55 12.83 -5.01
CA TYR A 6 11.13 11.44 -4.90
C TYR A 6 9.86 11.22 -5.71
N ARG A 7 9.71 10.01 -6.26
CA ARG A 7 8.43 9.53 -6.78
C ARG A 7 7.53 9.21 -5.59
N ALA A 8 6.72 10.18 -5.19
CA ALA A 8 5.74 10.00 -4.13
C ALA A 8 4.54 9.22 -4.68
N ILE A 9 4.22 8.07 -4.07
CA ILE A 9 3.09 7.21 -4.43
C ILE A 9 2.10 7.25 -3.28
N ALA A 10 0.88 7.69 -3.56
CA ALA A 10 -0.23 7.60 -2.63
C ALA A 10 -1.11 6.43 -3.06
N TYR A 11 -1.44 5.55 -2.12
CA TYR A 11 -2.37 4.44 -2.32
C TYR A 11 -3.36 4.41 -1.16
N ASN A 12 -4.54 3.83 -1.37
CA ASN A 12 -5.51 3.64 -0.30
C ASN A 12 -5.23 2.29 0.36
N ALA A 13 -4.93 2.31 1.65
CA ALA A 13 -4.72 1.07 2.41
C ALA A 13 -6.02 0.26 2.48
N ARG A 14 -5.89 -1.04 2.77
CA ARG A 14 -7.05 -1.88 3.11
C ARG A 14 -7.90 -1.19 4.20
N GLY A 15 -9.21 -1.19 4.02
CA GLY A 15 -10.15 -0.47 4.88
C GLY A 15 -10.51 0.94 4.38
N TYR A 16 -9.88 1.43 3.30
CA TYR A 16 -10.16 2.72 2.69
C TYR A 16 -10.58 2.56 1.21
N PRO A 17 -11.83 2.85 0.84
CA PRO A 17 -12.28 2.81 -0.55
C PRO A 17 -11.45 3.70 -1.49
N PRO A 18 -11.28 3.33 -2.78
CA PRO A 18 -11.81 2.13 -3.46
C PRO A 18 -11.06 0.82 -3.19
N SER A 19 -10.07 0.77 -2.29
CA SER A 19 -9.47 -0.50 -1.89
C SER A 19 -10.46 -1.35 -1.09
N ASP A 20 -10.21 -2.65 -1.04
CA ASP A 20 -11.08 -3.57 -0.29
C ASP A 20 -11.22 -3.14 1.17
N VAL A 21 -12.43 -3.37 1.71
CA VAL A 21 -12.79 -3.08 3.11
C VAL A 21 -13.26 -4.38 3.79
N PRO A 22 -12.34 -5.28 4.18
CA PRO A 22 -12.73 -6.53 4.85
C PRO A 22 -13.28 -6.26 6.25
N GLU A 23 -14.28 -7.04 6.66
CA GLU A 23 -14.89 -6.93 7.99
C GLU A 23 -14.02 -7.55 9.10
N ALA A 24 -13.31 -8.63 8.78
CA ALA A 24 -12.57 -9.39 9.79
C ALA A 24 -11.28 -8.69 10.21
N ILE A 25 -11.09 -8.53 11.53
CA ILE A 25 -9.92 -7.86 12.15
C ILE A 25 -8.60 -8.54 11.75
N SER A 26 -8.62 -9.85 11.48
CA SER A 26 -7.46 -10.63 11.04
C SER A 26 -6.84 -10.15 9.72
N PHE A 27 -7.54 -9.31 8.95
CA PHE A 27 -7.02 -8.67 7.75
C PHE A 27 -6.17 -7.43 8.03
N TYR A 28 -6.15 -6.90 9.25
CA TYR A 28 -5.50 -5.63 9.59
C TYR A 28 -4.20 -5.80 10.40
N SER A 29 -3.51 -6.94 10.22
CA SER A 29 -2.18 -7.13 10.82
C SER A 29 -1.10 -6.31 10.10
N GLN A 30 -0.05 -5.94 10.82
CA GLN A 30 1.07 -5.18 10.26
C GLN A 30 1.77 -5.92 9.11
N ASN A 31 1.91 -7.24 9.21
CA ASN A 31 2.49 -8.06 8.14
C ASN A 31 1.68 -7.93 6.85
N ARG A 32 0.35 -8.00 6.94
CA ARG A 32 -0.50 -7.83 5.76
C ARG A 32 -0.42 -6.42 5.19
N ALA A 33 -0.31 -5.40 6.02
CA ALA A 33 -0.13 -4.03 5.54
C ALA A 33 1.21 -3.86 4.80
N ALA A 34 2.27 -4.53 5.25
CA ALA A 34 3.55 -4.57 4.53
C ALA A 34 3.42 -5.31 3.19
N ASP A 35 2.75 -6.45 3.15
CA ASP A 35 2.50 -7.22 1.92
C ASP A 35 1.66 -6.42 0.91
N ASP A 36 0.67 -5.64 1.38
CA ASP A 36 -0.13 -4.76 0.54
C ASP A 36 0.73 -3.67 -0.11
N ILE A 37 1.68 -3.08 0.64
CA ILE A 37 2.64 -2.09 0.09
C ILE A 37 3.56 -2.73 -0.94
N VAL A 38 4.10 -3.91 -0.65
CA VAL A 38 4.97 -4.65 -1.59
C VAL A 38 4.21 -4.92 -2.89
N SER A 39 2.95 -5.35 -2.80
CA SER A 39 2.10 -5.61 -3.97
C SER A 39 1.92 -4.36 -4.85
N VAL A 40 1.77 -3.17 -4.23
CA VAL A 40 1.70 -1.90 -4.97
C VAL A 40 3.03 -1.58 -5.64
N LEU A 41 4.16 -1.79 -4.96
CA LEU A 41 5.49 -1.54 -5.54
C LEU A 41 5.80 -2.49 -6.70
N ASP A 42 5.46 -3.78 -6.55
CA ASP A 42 5.62 -4.81 -7.58
C ASP A 42 4.80 -4.49 -8.83
N HIS A 43 3.53 -4.10 -8.65
CA HIS A 43 2.66 -3.67 -9.76
C HIS A 43 3.23 -2.46 -10.51
N LEU A 44 3.95 -1.58 -9.81
CA LEU A 44 4.61 -0.41 -10.38
C LEU A 44 6.02 -0.68 -10.91
N GLY A 45 6.51 -1.92 -10.79
CA GLY A 45 7.85 -2.33 -11.23
C GLY A 45 8.99 -1.75 -10.38
N ILE A 46 8.76 -1.47 -9.10
CA ILE A 46 9.72 -0.84 -8.20
C ILE A 46 10.39 -1.91 -7.33
N GLY A 47 11.58 -2.37 -7.72
CA GLY A 47 12.33 -3.40 -6.98
C GLY A 47 13.00 -2.93 -5.68
N ARG A 48 13.02 -1.62 -5.42
CA ARG A 48 13.55 -1.03 -4.18
C ARG A 48 12.96 0.36 -3.92
N ALA A 49 12.56 0.61 -2.68
CA ALA A 49 12.07 1.89 -2.18
C ALA A 49 12.86 2.32 -0.93
#